data_AF-A0A023SFM0-F1
#
_entry.id   AF-A0A023SFM0-F1
#
_cell.length_a   1.000
_cell.length_b   1.000
_cell.length_c   1.000
_cell.angle_alpha   90.00
_cell.angle_beta   90.00
_cell.angle_gamma   90.00
#
_symmetry.space_group_name_H-M   'P 1'
#
loop_
_entity.id
_entity.type
_entity.pdbx_description
1 polymer ?
#
loop_
_entity_poly.entity_id
_entity_poly.type
_entity_poly.pdbx_seq_one_letter_code
_entity_poly.pdbx_strand_id
1 'polypeptide(L)'
;SCATDSMGVYNCREFPSLLALSGYLQACRALMITAILMGGLGVCLGALGLRCTNIGGLAHPTKARLAATAGALHILAGLCGLVAV
;
A
#
# COMPACT_ATOMS: atom_id res chain seq x y z
N SER A 1 5.24 14.16 15.37
CA SER A 1 6.39 15.08 15.33
C SER A 1 7.44 14.60 16.32
N CYS A 2 8.71 14.53 15.93
CA CYS A 2 9.82 14.20 16.83
C CYS A 2 10.79 15.37 16.86
N ALA A 3 11.28 15.72 18.04
CA ALA A 3 12.30 16.75 18.23
C ALA A 3 13.39 16.23 19.17
N THR A 4 14.60 16.70 18.96
CA THR A 4 15.75 16.40 19.82
C THR A 4 15.99 17.59 20.73
N ASP A 5 16.09 17.36 22.03
CA ASP A 5 16.49 18.39 23.00
C ASP A 5 18.03 18.50 23.09
N SER A 6 18.52 19.61 23.61
CA SER A 6 19.92 19.93 23.91
C SER A 6 20.65 18.87 24.73
N MET A 7 19.93 18.06 25.53
CA MET A 7 20.46 16.91 26.28
C MET A 7 20.62 15.64 25.42
N GLY A 8 20.35 15.70 24.11
CA GLY A 8 20.39 14.56 23.20
C GLY A 8 19.18 13.62 23.29
N VAL A 9 18.11 14.02 23.99
CA VAL A 9 16.91 13.20 24.19
C VAL A 9 15.94 13.38 23.02
N TYR A 10 15.50 12.27 22.42
CA TYR A 10 14.47 12.26 21.39
C TYR A 10 13.07 12.22 22.01
N ASN A 11 12.26 13.23 21.72
CA ASN A 11 10.87 13.29 22.16
C ASN A 11 9.95 13.19 20.95
N CYS A 12 9.25 12.06 20.82
CA CYS A 12 8.23 11.85 19.78
C CYS A 12 6.84 12.02 20.36
N ARG A 13 6.01 12.81 19.68
CA ARG A 13 4.60 13.03 20.02
C ARG A 13 3.74 12.77 18.78
N GLU A 14 2.61 12.11 18.98
CA GLU A 14 1.59 11.98 17.95
C GLU A 14 1.00 13.36 17.61
N PHE A 15 0.44 13.51 16.41
CA PHE A 15 -0.21 14.75 16.03
C PHE A 15 -1.55 14.87 16.76
N PRO A 16 -1.82 15.97 17.49
CA PRO A 16 -2.96 16.08 18.41
C PRO A 16 -4.32 16.12 17.69
N SER A 17 -4.36 16.48 16.40
CA SER A 17 -5.56 16.36 15.57
C SER A 17 -5.19 16.30 14.09
N LEU A 18 -6.00 15.59 13.30
CA LEU A 18 -5.85 15.56 11.83
C LEU A 18 -6.11 16.93 11.18
N LEU A 19 -6.91 17.79 11.83
CA LEU A 19 -7.25 19.13 11.35
C LEU A 19 -6.10 20.14 11.47
N ALA A 20 -5.17 19.93 12.42
CA ALA A 20 -3.98 20.74 12.59
C ALA A 20 -2.81 20.32 11.67
N LEU A 21 -2.96 19.20 10.95
CA LEU A 21 -1.96 18.67 10.04
C LEU A 21 -2.11 19.30 8.65
N SER A 22 -1.02 19.55 7.93
CA SER A 22 -1.10 20.09 6.58
C SER A 22 -1.91 19.13 5.68
N GLY A 23 -2.80 19.68 4.84
CA GLY A 23 -3.64 18.87 3.95
C GLY A 23 -2.84 17.91 3.05
N TYR A 24 -1.61 18.30 2.68
CA TYR A 24 -0.66 17.45 1.97
C TYR A 24 -0.31 16.18 2.75
N LEU A 25 0.04 16.27 4.04
CA LEU A 25 0.35 15.08 4.85
C LEU A 25 -0.85 14.13 4.97
N GLN A 26 -2.06 14.67 5.06
CA GLN A 26 -3.27 13.85 5.11
C GLN A 26 -3.51 13.13 3.76
N ALA A 27 -3.26 13.80 2.64
CA ALA A 27 -3.31 13.18 1.31
C ALA A 27 -2.25 12.08 1.14
N CYS A 28 -1.00 12.33 1.54
CA CYS A 28 0.07 11.31 1.52
C CYS A 28 -0.30 10.10 2.37
N ARG A 29 -0.87 10.30 3.57
CA ARG A 29 -1.34 9.19 4.42
C ARG A 29 -2.41 8.36 3.72
N ALA A 30 -3.39 9.01 3.09
CA ALA A 30 -4.43 8.32 2.33
C ALA A 30 -3.82 7.51 1.17
N LEU A 31 -2.92 8.12 0.39
CA LEU A 31 -2.23 7.47 -0.73
C LEU A 31 -1.42 6.24 -0.28
N MET A 32 -0.68 6.36 0.84
CA MET A 32 0.07 5.24 1.42
C MET A 32 -0.84 4.09 1.85
N ILE A 33 -1.97 4.40 2.52
CA ILE A 33 -2.94 3.37 2.91
C ILE A 33 -3.53 2.70 1.66
N THR A 34 -3.91 3.47 0.64
CA THR A 34 -4.42 2.90 -0.61
C THR A 34 -3.38 2.04 -1.32
N ALA A 35 -2.12 2.45 -1.35
CA ALA A 35 -1.02 1.67 -1.93
C ALA A 35 -0.87 0.32 -1.22
N ILE A 36 -0.92 0.30 0.13
CA ILE A 36 -0.83 -0.93 0.92
C ILE A 36 -2.01 -1.86 0.62
N LEU A 37 -3.24 -1.33 0.56
CA LEU A 37 -4.44 -2.14 0.27
C LEU A 37 -4.40 -2.73 -1.13
N MET A 38 -4.04 -1.93 -2.14
CA MET A 38 -3.90 -2.38 -3.52
C MET A 38 -2.78 -3.42 -3.68
N GLY A 39 -1.63 -3.21 -3.02
CA GLY A 39 -0.52 -4.16 -3.00
C GLY A 39 -0.91 -5.48 -2.34
N GLY A 40 -1.60 -5.44 -1.20
CA GLY A 40 -2.12 -6.62 -0.52
C GLY A 40 -3.10 -7.43 -1.38
N LEU A 41 -4.08 -6.75 -1.98
CA LEU A 41 -5.00 -7.39 -2.94
C LEU A 41 -4.27 -7.95 -4.15
N GLY A 42 -3.28 -7.23 -4.68
CA GLY A 42 -2.42 -7.67 -5.77
C GLY A 42 -1.66 -8.94 -5.43
N VAL A 43 -1.08 -9.05 -4.23
CA VAL A 43 -0.41 -10.28 -3.76
C VAL A 43 -1.40 -11.45 -3.69
N CYS A 44 -2.58 -11.24 -3.11
CA CYS A 44 -3.60 -12.29 -3.03
C CYS A 44 -4.01 -12.79 -4.42
N LEU A 45 -4.35 -11.87 -5.34
CA LEU A 45 -4.75 -12.23 -6.70
C LEU A 45 -3.60 -12.88 -7.50
N GLY A 46 -2.37 -12.41 -7.29
CA GLY A 46 -1.17 -12.98 -7.91
C GLY A 46 -0.92 -14.41 -7.43
N ALA A 47 -1.06 -14.66 -6.13
CA ALA A 47 -0.96 -15.99 -5.56
C ALA A 47 -2.00 -16.95 -6.16
N LEU A 48 -3.24 -16.50 -6.36
CA LEU A 48 -4.30 -17.28 -7.01
C LEU A 48 -4.09 -17.47 -8.53
N GLY A 49 -3.40 -16.54 -9.18
CA GLY A 49 -3.11 -16.55 -10.62
C GLY A 49 -1.94 -17.44 -11.05
N LEU A 50 -1.13 -17.93 -10.11
CA LEU A 50 -0.02 -18.83 -10.38
C LEU A 50 -0.50 -20.17 -10.94
N ARG A 51 0.25 -20.73 -11.89
CA ARG A 51 -0.07 -22.03 -12.50
C ARG A 51 -0.08 -23.17 -11.46
N CYS A 52 0.81 -23.11 -10.47
CA CYS A 52 0.92 -24.08 -9.38
C CYS A 52 -0.18 -23.96 -8.32
N THR A 53 -0.85 -22.81 -8.19
CA THR A 53 -1.93 -22.63 -7.21
C THR A 53 -3.24 -23.18 -7.75
N ASN A 54 -3.73 -24.30 -7.18
CA ASN A 54 -5.00 -24.90 -7.60
C ASN A 54 -6.06 -24.75 -6.50
N ILE A 55 -6.86 -23.69 -6.61
CA ILE A 55 -8.05 -23.47 -5.77
C ILE A 55 -9.26 -23.59 -6.67
N GLY A 56 -10.25 -24.41 -6.31
CA GLY A 56 -11.54 -24.49 -7.01
C GLY A 56 -11.50 -24.92 -8.48
N GLY A 57 -10.40 -25.51 -8.97
CA GLY A 57 -10.30 -25.98 -10.36
C GLY A 57 -10.35 -24.86 -11.41
N LEU A 58 -9.88 -23.65 -11.08
CA LEU A 58 -9.86 -22.52 -12.01
C LEU A 58 -9.13 -22.86 -13.32
N ALA A 59 -9.77 -22.54 -14.44
CA ALA A 59 -9.19 -22.70 -15.77
C ALA A 59 -7.96 -21.78 -15.98
N HIS A 60 -6.97 -22.24 -16.75
CA HIS A 60 -5.78 -21.47 -17.13
C HIS A 60 -6.04 -20.04 -17.62
N PRO A 61 -7.03 -19.75 -18.50
CA PRO A 61 -7.31 -18.37 -18.90
C PRO A 61 -7.74 -17.48 -17.73
N THR A 62 -8.50 -18.01 -16.77
CA THR A 62 -8.91 -17.26 -15.58
C THR A 62 -7.72 -16.97 -14.68
N LYS A 63 -6.81 -17.95 -14.49
CA LYS A 63 -5.55 -17.74 -13.75
C LYS A 63 -4.66 -16.66 -14.40
N ALA A 64 -4.58 -16.64 -15.73
CA ALA A 64 -3.86 -15.60 -16.46
C ALA A 64 -4.47 -14.21 -16.25
N ARG A 65 -5.80 -14.10 -16.26
CA ARG A 65 -6.50 -12.85 -15.95
C ARG A 65 -6.22 -12.38 -14.52
N LEU A 66 -6.26 -13.29 -13.54
CA LEU A 66 -5.93 -12.97 -12.14
C LEU A 66 -4.50 -12.42 -12.02
N ALA A 67 -3.51 -13.09 -12.64
CA ALA A 67 -2.13 -12.62 -12.65
C ALA A 67 -1.97 -11.24 -13.33
N ALA A 68 -2.69 -10.99 -14.44
CA ALA A 68 -2.69 -9.69 -15.10
C ALA A 68 -3.28 -8.58 -14.21
N THR A 69 -4.42 -8.85 -13.56
CA THR A 69 -5.04 -7.90 -12.62
C THR A 69 -4.15 -7.62 -11.41
N ALA A 70 -3.47 -8.65 -10.90
CA ALA A 70 -2.52 -8.53 -9.79
C ALA A 70 -1.33 -7.60 -10.15
N GLY A 71 -0.81 -7.73 -11.37
CA GLY A 71 0.23 -6.87 -11.89
C GLY A 71 -0.22 -5.41 -12.01
N ALA A 72 -1.42 -5.18 -12.57
CA ALA A 72 -2.00 -3.84 -12.68
C ALA A 72 -2.18 -3.17 -11.31
N LEU A 73 -2.67 -3.92 -10.30
CA LEU A 73 -2.80 -3.42 -8.93
C LEU A 73 -1.45 -3.09 -8.29
N HIS A 74 -0.41 -3.89 -8.53
CA HIS A 74 0.94 -3.60 -8.04
C HIS A 74 1.52 -2.33 -8.68
N ILE A 75 1.31 -2.13 -9.98
CA ILE A 75 1.76 -0.91 -10.68
C ILE A 75 1.06 0.32 -10.07
N LEU A 76 -0.27 0.26 -9.90
CA LEU A 76 -1.03 1.35 -9.28
C LEU A 76 -0.61 1.59 -7.83
N ALA A 77 -0.39 0.54 -7.04
CA ALA A 77 0.12 0.67 -5.68
C ALA A 77 1.49 1.37 -5.63
N GLY A 78 2.40 0.98 -6.54
CA GLY A 78 3.71 1.62 -6.67
C GLY A 78 3.61 3.09 -7.05
N LEU A 79 2.72 3.45 -7.99
CA LEU A 79 2.47 4.84 -8.37
C LEU A 79 1.89 5.66 -7.19
N CYS A 80 0.94 5.12 -6.44
CA CYS A 80 0.40 5.77 -5.24
C CYS A 80 1.50 6.00 -4.19
N GLY A 81 2.39 5.03 -3.98
CA GLY A 81 3.54 5.17 -3.10
C GLY A 81 4.52 6.24 -3.57
N LEU A 82 4.86 6.26 -4.87
CA LEU A 82 5.74 7.25 -5.46
C LEU A 82 5.20 8.68 -5.37
N VAL A 83 3.89 8.88 -5.46
CA VAL A 83 3.26 10.21 -5.31
C VAL A 83 3.21 10.65 -3.85
N ALA A 84 3.11 9.71 -2.92
CA ALA A 84 3.03 10.02 -1.49
C ALA A 84 4.38 10.39 -0.85
N VAL A 85 5.48 9.90 -1.43
CA VAL A 85 6.88 10.11 -1.01
C VAL A 85 7.41 11.40 -1.62
#